data_AF-A0A8X6UYA9-F1
#
_entry.id   AF-A0A8X6UYA9-F1
#
_cell.length_a   1.000
_cell.length_b   1.000
_cell.length_c   1.000
_cell.angle_alpha   90.00
_cell.angle_beta   90.00
_cell.angle_gamma   90.00
#
_symmetry.space_group_name_H-M   'P 1'
#
loop_
_entity.id
_entity.type
_entity.pdbx_description
1 polymer ?
#
loop_
_entity_poly.entity_id
_entity_poly.type
_entity_poly.pdbx_seq_one_letter_code
_entity_poly.pdbx_strand_id
1 'polypeptide(L)'
;MQIRVFPGGLFKADEVFGLAIQELKPNDHQARRRFVEWAQNEIAVVPNFHKRILFSDEAHFWLNGYVNKQNCRIWSEANPQVYVETPLHSEKLTVCCALWAGGIIGPYFFKNDVGHNVTFNGDRYRAMVTNFFIPNLNNHDYQELWFQQDGATCHTARATIDLLKDTFGYRLISRFGPVN
;
A
#
# COMPACT_ATOMS: atom_id res chain seq x y z
N MET A 1 -16.73 9.44 19.93
CA MET A 1 -17.74 8.82 19.04
C MET A 1 -19.05 9.56 19.27
N GLN A 2 -19.57 10.28 18.28
CA GLN A 2 -20.89 10.91 18.38
C GLN A 2 -21.76 10.28 17.29
N ILE A 3 -22.80 9.57 17.71
CA ILE A 3 -23.78 8.93 16.85
C ILE A 3 -25.06 9.76 17.00
N ARG A 4 -25.65 10.24 15.89
CA ARG A 4 -27.04 10.71 15.87
C ARG A 4 -27.86 9.75 15.02
N VAL A 5 -29.04 9.39 15.55
CA VAL A 5 -30.06 8.58 14.87
C VAL A 5 -31.33 9.43 14.77
N PHE A 6 -31.97 9.42 13.60
CA PHE A 6 -33.31 9.99 13.41
C PHE A 6 -34.39 8.90 13.55
N PRO A 7 -35.60 9.21 14.05
CA PRO A 7 -36.64 8.22 14.27
C PRO A 7 -37.56 8.05 13.04
N GLY A 8 -37.86 6.80 12.67
CA GLY A 8 -38.92 6.47 11.72
C GLY A 8 -38.56 5.28 10.81
N GLY A 9 -38.83 4.06 11.27
CA GLY A 9 -38.49 2.80 10.61
C GLY A 9 -39.22 2.55 9.29
N LEU A 10 -38.89 3.32 8.25
CA LEU A 10 -39.26 3.06 6.87
C LEU A 10 -37.97 2.88 6.06
N PHE A 11 -37.76 1.67 5.53
CA PHE A 11 -36.67 1.41 4.60
C PHE A 11 -36.93 2.18 3.30
N LYS A 12 -36.32 3.36 3.17
CA LYS A 12 -35.99 3.95 1.88
C LYS A 12 -34.58 3.51 1.52
N ALA A 13 -34.43 2.89 0.36
CA ALA A 13 -33.14 2.73 -0.29
C ALA A 13 -32.69 4.07 -0.90
N ASP A 14 -32.63 5.11 -0.07
CA ASP A 14 -32.14 6.43 -0.45
C ASP A 14 -30.88 6.70 0.37
N GLU A 15 -29.76 6.77 -0.34
CA GLU A 15 -28.43 7.12 0.14
C GLU A 15 -27.87 6.25 1.26
N VAL A 16 -27.28 5.12 0.85
CA VAL A 16 -26.10 4.59 1.55
C VAL A 16 -25.02 5.69 1.45
N PHE A 17 -25.01 6.63 2.38
CA PHE A 17 -23.80 7.34 2.76
C PHE A 17 -22.91 6.32 3.46
N GLY A 18 -22.35 5.41 2.67
CA GLY A 18 -21.06 4.85 3.01
C GLY A 18 -20.18 6.06 3.20
N LEU A 19 -19.72 6.28 4.43
CA LEU A 19 -18.61 7.18 4.65
C LEU A 19 -17.52 6.70 3.70
N ALA A 20 -17.30 7.42 2.60
CA ALA A 20 -16.13 7.24 1.79
C ALA A 20 -14.97 7.53 2.73
N ILE A 21 -14.33 6.47 3.23
CA ILE A 21 -13.29 6.59 4.27
C ILE A 21 -12.06 7.31 3.68
N GLN A 22 -12.03 7.47 2.36
CA GLN A 22 -11.16 8.39 1.64
C GLN A 22 -11.96 9.08 0.53
N GLU A 23 -12.34 10.34 0.76
CA GLU A 23 -12.95 11.21 -0.25
C GLU A 23 -11.89 11.58 -1.30
N LEU A 24 -12.17 11.29 -2.58
CA LEU A 24 -11.32 11.74 -3.67
C LEU A 24 -11.53 13.23 -3.88
N LYS A 25 -10.44 13.98 -3.87
CA LYS A 25 -10.44 15.41 -4.20
C LYS A 25 -10.43 15.57 -5.72
N PRO A 26 -10.88 16.72 -6.27
CA PRO A 26 -10.84 16.98 -7.71
C PRO A 26 -9.48 16.71 -8.36
N ASN A 27 -8.39 17.02 -7.66
CA ASN A 27 -7.03 16.76 -8.13
C ASN A 27 -6.69 15.27 -8.20
N ASP A 28 -7.27 14.43 -7.33
CA ASP A 28 -7.06 12.99 -7.35
C ASP A 28 -7.67 12.37 -8.61
N HIS A 29 -8.84 12.86 -9.05
CA HIS A 29 -9.45 12.43 -10.31
C HIS A 29 -8.56 12.73 -11.51
N GLN A 30 -8.00 13.95 -11.55
CA GLN A 30 -7.13 14.35 -12.66
C GLN A 30 -5.81 13.57 -12.65
N ALA A 31 -5.21 13.33 -11.48
CA ALA A 31 -4.00 12.54 -11.35
C ALA A 31 -4.23 11.09 -11.80
N ARG A 32 -5.30 10.46 -11.31
CA ARG A 32 -5.67 9.09 -11.69
C ARG A 32 -5.97 8.96 -13.17
N ARG A 33 -6.65 9.94 -13.77
CA ARG A 33 -6.91 9.95 -15.22
C ARG A 33 -5.62 10.02 -16.03
N ARG A 34 -4.71 10.94 -15.68
CA ARG A 34 -3.41 11.08 -16.35
C ARG A 34 -2.58 9.79 -16.28
N PHE A 35 -2.56 9.15 -15.10
CA PHE A 35 -1.89 7.86 -14.93
C PHE A 35 -2.49 6.77 -15.83
N VAL A 36 -3.83 6.66 -15.87
CA VAL A 36 -4.51 5.65 -16.70
C VAL A 36 -4.28 5.90 -18.19
N GLU A 37 -4.34 7.14 -18.65
CA GLU A 37 -4.06 7.50 -20.05
C GLU A 37 -2.62 7.13 -20.43
N TRP A 38 -1.64 7.41 -19.57
CA TRP A 38 -0.25 6.97 -19.77
C TRP A 38 -0.14 5.44 -19.82
N ALA A 39 -0.71 4.74 -18.85
CA ALA A 39 -0.64 3.28 -18.77
C ALA A 39 -1.30 2.60 -19.99
N GLN A 40 -2.42 3.14 -20.47
CA GLN A 40 -3.09 2.66 -21.68
C GLN A 40 -2.20 2.80 -22.92
N ASN A 41 -1.49 3.92 -23.06
CA ASN A 41 -0.56 4.14 -24.16
C ASN A 41 0.62 3.16 -24.10
N GLU A 42 1.22 2.97 -22.93
CA GLU A 42 2.31 1.99 -22.77
C GLU A 42 1.85 0.57 -23.09
N ILE A 43 0.65 0.16 -22.63
CA ILE A 43 0.07 -1.16 -22.93
C ILE A 43 -0.19 -1.35 -24.42
N ALA A 44 -0.58 -0.29 -25.14
CA ALA A 44 -0.84 -0.35 -26.57
C ALA A 44 0.45 -0.43 -27.41
N VAL A 45 1.54 0.20 -26.96
CA VAL A 45 2.81 0.30 -27.69
C VAL A 45 3.77 -0.83 -27.34
N VAL A 46 3.84 -1.22 -26.07
CA VAL A 46 4.82 -2.20 -25.56
C VAL A 46 4.12 -3.55 -25.30
N PRO A 47 4.44 -4.60 -26.08
CA PRO A 47 3.86 -5.92 -25.87
C PRO A 47 4.10 -6.43 -24.44
N ASN A 48 3.02 -6.92 -23.81
CA ASN A 48 3.05 -7.44 -22.44
C ASN A 48 3.57 -6.43 -21.39
N PHE A 49 3.41 -5.12 -21.58
CA PHE A 49 3.86 -4.10 -20.62
C PHE A 49 3.47 -4.40 -19.17
N HIS A 50 2.21 -4.80 -18.95
CA HIS A 50 1.68 -5.16 -17.62
C HIS A 50 2.47 -6.28 -16.91
N LYS A 51 3.16 -7.16 -17.66
CA LYS A 51 4.00 -8.23 -17.10
C LYS A 51 5.35 -7.73 -16.60
N ARG A 52 5.73 -6.52 -17.02
CA ARG A 52 7.00 -5.86 -16.69
C ARG A 52 6.88 -4.95 -15.47
N ILE A 53 5.71 -4.82 -14.86
CA ILE A 53 5.53 -3.99 -13.66
C ILE A 53 5.76 -4.84 -12.42
N LEU A 54 6.71 -4.41 -11.59
CA LEU A 54 7.00 -4.94 -10.28
C LEU A 54 6.26 -4.10 -9.23
N PHE A 55 5.17 -4.66 -8.70
CA PHE A 55 4.37 -4.04 -7.66
C PHE A 55 4.95 -4.40 -6.30
N SER A 56 5.19 -3.41 -5.45
CA SER A 56 5.61 -3.62 -4.05
C SER A 56 4.68 -2.94 -3.07
N ASP A 57 4.44 -3.57 -1.92
CA ASP A 57 3.62 -3.01 -0.85
C ASP A 57 3.99 -3.60 0.52
N GLU A 58 3.63 -2.87 1.58
CA GLU A 58 3.77 -3.28 2.97
C GLU A 58 2.44 -3.69 3.60
N ALA A 59 2.47 -4.78 4.35
CA ALA A 59 1.38 -5.19 5.22
C ALA A 59 1.80 -5.23 6.68
N HIS A 60 0.91 -4.78 7.56
CA HIS A 60 1.06 -4.91 9.01
C HIS A 60 0.19 -6.06 9.54
N PHE A 61 0.83 -7.03 10.19
CA PHE A 61 0.17 -8.14 10.87
C PHE A 61 0.28 -7.93 12.38
N TRP A 62 -0.86 -7.86 13.05
CA TRP A 62 -0.91 -7.71 14.50
C TRP A 62 -0.90 -9.08 15.17
N LEU A 63 0.05 -9.30 16.09
CA LEU A 63 0.28 -10.63 16.68
C LEU A 63 -0.69 -10.98 17.82
N ASN A 64 -1.51 -10.02 18.25
CA ASN A 64 -2.52 -10.19 19.29
C ASN A 64 -3.93 -10.49 18.74
N GLY A 65 -4.05 -10.83 17.45
CA GLY A 65 -5.35 -11.05 16.82
C GLY A 65 -6.16 -9.77 16.59
N TYR A 66 -5.53 -8.58 16.65
CA TYR A 66 -6.20 -7.34 16.29
C TYR A 66 -6.67 -7.38 14.83
N VAL A 67 -8.00 -7.35 14.66
CA VAL A 67 -8.65 -7.23 13.36
C VAL A 67 -8.91 -5.76 13.08
N ASN A 68 -8.55 -5.29 11.89
CA ASN A 68 -8.84 -3.92 11.45
C ASN A 68 -10.34 -3.62 11.67
N LYS A 69 -10.65 -2.53 12.38
CA LYS A 69 -12.03 -2.09 12.69
C LYS A 69 -12.90 -1.92 11.43
N GLN A 70 -12.30 -1.69 10.27
CA GLN A 70 -13.01 -1.64 8.98
C GLN A 70 -13.65 -3.00 8.60
N ASN A 71 -13.06 -4.11 9.06
CA ASN A 71 -13.58 -5.47 8.82
C ASN A 71 -14.51 -5.96 9.94
N CYS A 72 -14.63 -5.22 11.05
CA CYS A 72 -15.47 -5.60 12.19
C CYS A 72 -16.66 -4.63 12.31
N ARG A 73 -17.70 -4.85 11.50
CA ARG A 73 -18.94 -4.09 11.57
C ARG A 73 -19.97 -4.85 12.38
N ILE A 74 -20.25 -4.35 13.60
CA ILE A 74 -21.31 -4.87 14.46
C ILE A 74 -22.61 -4.16 14.07
N TRP A 75 -23.62 -4.94 13.72
CA TRP A 75 -24.97 -4.44 13.43
C TRP A 75 -25.90 -4.77 14.59
N SER A 76 -26.70 -3.81 15.02
CA SER A 76 -27.71 -3.97 16.07
C SER A 76 -28.81 -2.93 15.90
N GLU A 77 -30.05 -3.27 16.25
CA GLU A 77 -31.21 -2.36 16.18
C GLU A 77 -31.13 -1.25 17.24
N ALA A 78 -30.43 -1.51 18.35
CA ALA A 78 -30.10 -0.55 19.40
C ALA A 78 -28.59 -0.47 19.60
N ASN A 79 -28.07 0.66 20.09
CA ASN A 79 -26.64 0.78 20.41
C ASN A 79 -26.23 -0.35 21.38
N PRO A 80 -25.35 -1.29 20.97
CA PRO A 80 -25.11 -2.51 21.72
C PRO A 80 -24.29 -2.30 23.01
N GLN A 81 -23.77 -1.08 23.26
CA GLN A 81 -22.95 -0.74 24.44
C GLN A 81 -21.73 -1.68 24.63
N VAL A 82 -21.25 -2.29 23.53
CA VAL A 82 -20.09 -3.18 23.56
C VAL A 82 -18.82 -2.35 23.43
N TYR A 83 -17.91 -2.53 24.38
CA TYR A 83 -16.56 -1.98 24.35
C TYR A 83 -15.57 -3.14 24.26
N VAL A 84 -14.62 -3.04 23.33
CA VAL A 84 -13.50 -3.98 23.23
C VAL A 84 -12.26 -3.23 23.69
N GLU A 85 -11.70 -3.65 24.82
CA GLU A 85 -10.40 -3.16 25.27
C GLU A 85 -9.32 -3.67 24.33
N THR A 86 -8.48 -2.77 23.84
CA THR A 86 -7.35 -3.10 22.97
C THR A 86 -6.04 -2.65 23.60
N PRO A 87 -4.98 -3.46 23.58
CA PRO A 87 -3.68 -3.02 24.09
C PRO A 87 -3.19 -1.77 23.37
N LEU A 88 -2.70 -0.79 24.15
CA LEU A 88 -2.19 0.48 23.63
C LEU A 88 -0.97 0.29 22.69
N HIS A 89 -0.17 -0.77 22.94
CA HIS A 89 1.04 -1.10 22.19
C HIS A 89 1.02 -2.56 21.73
N SER A 90 0.06 -2.88 20.86
CA SER A 90 -0.02 -4.21 20.27
C SER A 90 1.22 -4.47 19.41
N GLU A 91 1.89 -5.61 19.60
CA GLU A 91 3.00 -5.98 18.73
C GLU A 91 2.53 -6.17 17.29
N LYS A 92 3.25 -5.56 16.36
CA LYS A 92 2.99 -5.69 14.93
C LYS A 92 4.24 -6.15 14.20
N LEU A 93 4.04 -7.01 13.21
CA LEU A 93 5.03 -7.42 12.24
C LEU A 93 4.75 -6.68 10.94
N THR A 94 5.74 -5.93 10.45
CA THR A 94 5.66 -5.35 9.10
C THR A 94 6.32 -6.32 8.14
N VAL A 95 5.67 -6.56 7.02
CA VAL A 95 6.18 -7.40 5.92
C VAL A 95 6.11 -6.58 4.64
N CYS A 96 7.16 -6.63 3.83
CA CYS A 96 7.12 -6.11 2.47
C CYS A 96 7.30 -7.26 1.47
N CYS A 97 6.56 -7.22 0.37
CA CYS A 97 6.68 -8.15 -0.74
C CYS A 97 6.65 -7.37 -2.05
N ALA A 98 7.29 -7.91 -3.08
CA ALA A 98 7.13 -7.44 -4.45
C ALA A 98 6.66 -8.59 -5.35
N LEU A 99 5.84 -8.30 -6.35
CA LEU A 99 5.31 -9.28 -7.29
C LEU A 99 5.28 -8.72 -8.72
N TRP A 100 5.53 -9.60 -9.68
CA TRP A 100 5.39 -9.34 -11.11
C TRP A 100 4.97 -10.63 -11.82
N ALA A 101 4.78 -10.59 -13.13
CA ALA A 101 4.33 -11.77 -13.88
C ALA A 101 5.31 -12.97 -13.83
N GLY A 102 6.58 -12.74 -13.47
CA GLY A 102 7.59 -13.79 -13.35
C GLY A 102 7.73 -14.40 -11.95
N GLY A 103 7.10 -13.83 -10.93
CA GLY A 103 7.21 -14.37 -9.56
C GLY A 103 6.96 -13.36 -8.45
N ILE A 104 7.39 -13.76 -7.25
CA ILE A 104 7.28 -12.99 -6.01
C ILE A 104 8.68 -12.87 -5.41
N ILE A 105 9.05 -11.68 -4.95
CA ILE A 105 10.21 -11.42 -4.11
C ILE A 105 9.71 -11.11 -2.69
N GLY A 106 10.26 -11.82 -1.71
CA GLY A 106 9.80 -11.76 -0.32
C GLY A 106 9.15 -13.07 0.13
N PRO A 107 8.50 -13.06 1.31
CA PRO A 107 8.30 -11.92 2.21
C PRO A 107 9.58 -11.42 2.89
N TYR A 108 9.75 -10.10 2.99
CA TYR A 108 10.78 -9.48 3.83
C TYR A 108 10.18 -9.07 5.18
N PHE A 109 10.70 -9.65 6.25
CA PHE A 109 10.24 -9.36 7.61
C PHE A 109 11.12 -8.28 8.25
N PHE A 110 10.51 -7.18 8.68
CA PHE A 110 11.23 -6.13 9.40
C PHE A 110 11.51 -6.57 10.84
N LYS A 111 12.70 -7.12 11.05
CA LYS A 111 13.22 -7.57 12.35
C LYS A 111 14.64 -7.04 12.61
N ASN A 112 15.06 -7.03 13.87
CA ASN A 112 16.45 -6.79 14.26
C ASN A 112 17.26 -8.11 14.28
N ASP A 113 18.55 -8.03 14.59
CA ASP A 113 19.47 -9.18 14.58
C ASP A 113 19.11 -10.27 15.61
N VAL A 114 18.33 -9.92 16.64
CA VAL A 114 17.83 -10.86 17.68
C VAL A 114 16.43 -11.38 17.32
N GLY A 115 15.89 -11.00 16.16
CA GLY A 115 14.59 -11.48 15.65
C GLY A 115 13.36 -10.72 16.15
N HIS A 116 13.53 -9.61 16.89
CA HIS A 116 12.42 -8.78 17.35
C HIS A 116 11.87 -7.91 16.22
N ASN A 117 10.54 -7.73 16.21
CA ASN A 117 9.87 -6.85 15.26
C ASN A 117 10.33 -5.40 15.46
N VAL A 118 10.52 -4.70 14.35
CA VAL A 118 10.98 -3.31 14.36
C VAL A 118 10.00 -2.40 13.64
N THR A 119 9.98 -1.13 14.06
CA THR A 119 9.20 -0.09 13.40
C THR A 119 9.72 0.16 11.99
N PHE A 120 8.83 0.06 11.01
CA PHE A 120 9.08 0.43 9.63
C PHE A 120 9.34 1.93 9.50
N ASN A 121 10.41 2.30 8.80
CA ASN A 121 10.78 3.69 8.52
C ASN A 121 11.55 3.78 7.19
N GLY A 122 11.85 5.00 6.74
CA GLY A 122 12.53 5.24 5.47
C GLY A 122 13.91 4.58 5.37
N ASP A 123 14.71 4.58 6.45
CA ASP A 123 16.05 4.00 6.42
C ASP A 123 16.00 2.48 6.25
N ARG A 124 15.10 1.83 6.98
CA ARG A 124 14.86 0.39 6.88
C ARG A 124 14.24 0.00 5.54
N TYR A 125 13.36 0.84 5.00
CA TYR A 125 12.83 0.65 3.65
C TYR A 125 13.96 0.66 2.61
N ARG A 126 14.81 1.69 2.63
CA ARG A 126 15.96 1.77 1.71
C ARG A 126 16.94 0.62 1.90
N ALA A 127 17.22 0.22 3.14
CA ALA A 127 18.05 -0.95 3.42
C ALA A 127 17.45 -2.24 2.86
N MET A 128 16.13 -2.43 2.98
CA MET A 128 15.42 -3.57 2.38
C MET A 128 15.52 -3.53 0.84
N VAL A 129 15.30 -2.37 0.21
CA VAL A 129 15.43 -2.22 -1.24
C VAL A 129 16.84 -2.61 -1.71
N THR A 130 17.88 -2.02 -1.10
CA THR A 130 19.29 -2.23 -1.48
C THR A 130 19.78 -3.64 -1.19
N ASN A 131 19.44 -4.20 -0.03
CA ASN A 131 20.05 -5.44 0.46
C ASN A 131 19.21 -6.69 0.16
N PHE A 132 17.92 -6.52 -0.15
CA PHE A 132 17.02 -7.64 -0.39
C PHE A 132 16.34 -7.57 -1.76
N PHE A 133 15.59 -6.52 -2.09
CA PHE A 133 14.87 -6.48 -3.38
C PHE A 133 15.80 -6.47 -4.59
N ILE A 134 16.75 -5.52 -4.68
CA ILE A 134 17.64 -5.41 -5.83
C ILE A 134 18.46 -6.70 -6.04
N PRO A 135 19.11 -7.29 -5.02
CA PRO A 135 19.85 -8.54 -5.21
C PRO A 135 18.97 -9.71 -5.67
N ASN A 136 17.72 -9.81 -5.20
CA ASN A 136 16.81 -10.86 -5.64
C ASN A 136 16.25 -10.60 -7.04
N LEU A 137 16.16 -9.34 -7.48
CA LEU A 137 15.83 -8.99 -8.87
C LEU A 137 16.94 -9.41 -9.83
N ASN A 138 18.21 -9.31 -9.43
CA ASN A 138 19.37 -9.66 -10.25
C ASN A 138 19.34 -11.09 -10.80
N ASN A 139 18.64 -12.00 -10.14
CA ASN A 139 18.49 -13.38 -10.56
C ASN A 139 17.44 -13.62 -11.66
N HIS A 140 16.69 -12.58 -12.09
CA HIS A 140 15.48 -12.74 -12.89
C HIS A 140 15.38 -11.85 -14.16
N ASP A 141 16.50 -11.39 -14.72
CA ASP A 141 16.55 -10.56 -15.94
C ASP A 141 15.66 -9.28 -15.88
N TYR A 142 15.87 -8.54 -14.78
CA TYR A 142 15.09 -7.40 -14.29
C TYR A 142 15.40 -6.05 -14.99
N GLN A 143 16.32 -6.01 -15.96
CA GLN A 143 16.74 -4.77 -16.63
C GLN A 143 15.64 -4.10 -17.46
N GLU A 144 14.48 -4.75 -17.61
CA GLU A 144 13.30 -4.19 -18.30
C GLU A 144 12.11 -3.94 -17.37
N LEU A 145 12.23 -4.20 -16.06
CA LEU A 145 11.11 -4.03 -15.12
C LEU A 145 10.89 -2.56 -14.74
N TRP A 146 9.61 -2.22 -14.52
CA TRP A 146 9.15 -0.97 -13.94
C TRP A 146 8.86 -1.18 -12.46
N PHE A 147 9.51 -0.39 -11.60
CA PHE A 147 9.26 -0.44 -10.16
C PHE A 147 8.04 0.41 -9.81
N GLN A 148 7.08 -0.16 -9.10
CA GLN A 148 5.89 0.54 -8.63
C GLN A 148 5.80 0.48 -7.11
N GLN A 149 5.63 1.65 -6.49
CA GLN A 149 5.34 1.83 -5.07
C GLN A 149 4.26 2.90 -4.86
N ASP A 150 3.62 2.89 -3.69
CA ASP A 150 2.59 3.86 -3.34
C ASP A 150 3.17 5.23 -2.91
N GLY A 151 2.28 6.13 -2.47
CA GLY A 151 2.63 7.48 -2.04
C GLY A 151 3.10 7.62 -0.60
N ALA A 152 3.46 6.54 0.12
CA ALA A 152 3.86 6.62 1.51
C ALA A 152 5.07 7.54 1.74
N THR A 153 5.15 8.14 2.93
CA THR A 153 6.21 9.12 3.24
C THR A 153 7.63 8.54 3.12
N CYS A 154 7.80 7.27 3.48
CA CYS A 154 9.10 6.59 3.35
C CYS A 154 9.48 6.32 1.88
N HIS A 155 8.50 6.07 1.02
CA HIS A 155 8.67 5.83 -0.43
C HIS A 155 9.02 7.12 -1.18
N THR A 156 8.46 8.23 -0.72
CA THR A 156 8.55 9.55 -1.37
C THR A 156 9.63 10.46 -0.80
N ALA A 157 10.31 10.03 0.27
CA ALA A 157 11.47 10.74 0.80
C ALA A 157 12.55 10.88 -0.28
N ARG A 158 13.21 12.05 -0.33
CA ARG A 158 14.21 12.36 -1.35
C ARG A 158 15.27 11.27 -1.50
N ALA A 159 15.86 10.83 -0.40
CA ALA A 159 16.86 9.75 -0.40
C ALA A 159 16.33 8.42 -0.97
N THR A 160 15.04 8.14 -0.80
CA THR A 160 14.41 6.94 -1.36
C THR A 160 14.17 7.10 -2.86
N ILE A 161 13.67 8.25 -3.29
CA ILE A 161 13.46 8.53 -4.72
C ILE A 161 14.79 8.56 -5.47
N ASP A 162 15.84 9.15 -4.90
CA ASP A 162 17.18 9.19 -5.50
C ASP A 162 17.73 7.76 -5.66
N LEU A 163 17.67 6.93 -4.60
CA LEU A 163 18.04 5.50 -4.67
C LEU A 163 17.31 4.73 -5.78
N LEU A 164 15.99 4.92 -5.88
CA LEU A 164 15.17 4.22 -6.87
C LEU A 164 15.42 4.73 -8.29
N LYS A 165 15.70 6.03 -8.47
CA LYS A 165 16.10 6.59 -9.77
C LYS A 165 17.46 6.10 -10.21
N ASP A 166 18.42 5.97 -9.29
CA ASP A 166 19.74 5.41 -9.60
C ASP A 166 19.63 3.93 -10.03
N THR A 167 18.65 3.20 -9.50
CA THR A 167 18.45 1.77 -9.79
C THR A 167 17.60 1.53 -11.04
N PHE A 168 16.45 2.19 -11.15
CA PHE A 168 15.43 1.92 -12.18
C PHE A 168 15.37 2.99 -13.27
N GLY A 169 16.08 4.12 -13.10
CA GLY A 169 16.08 5.23 -14.05
C GLY A 169 14.68 5.79 -14.29
N TYR A 170 14.29 5.85 -15.56
CA TYR A 170 12.96 6.30 -15.99
C TYR A 170 11.84 5.29 -15.69
N ARG A 171 12.18 4.05 -15.33
CA ARG A 171 11.22 2.94 -15.11
C ARG A 171 10.68 2.91 -13.67
N LEU A 172 10.27 4.07 -13.17
CA LEU A 172 9.78 4.23 -11.80
C LEU A 172 8.38 4.86 -11.79
N ILE A 173 7.42 4.13 -11.24
CA ILE A 173 6.04 4.56 -11.00
C ILE A 173 5.91 4.86 -9.51
N SER A 174 5.98 6.13 -9.15
CA SER A 174 5.96 6.58 -7.77
C SER A 174 5.61 8.07 -7.71
N ARG A 175 5.02 8.50 -6.61
CA ARG A 175 4.96 9.93 -6.30
C ARG A 175 6.37 10.52 -6.26
N PHE A 176 6.58 11.63 -6.99
CA PHE A 176 7.90 12.26 -7.28
C PHE A 176 8.87 11.45 -8.17
N GLY A 177 8.40 10.32 -8.71
CA GLY A 177 9.05 9.60 -9.80
C GLY A 177 8.74 10.19 -11.19
N PRO A 178 9.31 9.60 -12.25
CA PRO A 178 9.00 9.93 -13.64
C PRO A 178 7.51 9.80 -13.99
N VAL A 179 6.83 8.84 -13.38
CA VAL A 179 5.40 8.55 -13.59
C VAL A 179 4.69 8.48 -12.24
N ASN A 180 3.50 9.09 -12.13
CA ASN A 180 2.65 9.09 -10.93
C ASN A 180 1.17 9.17 -11.29
#